data_AF-A0A7S2JRV2-F1
#
_entry.id   AF-A0A7S2JRV2-F1
#
_cell.length_a   1.000
_cell.length_b   1.000
_cell.length_c   1.000
_cell.angle_alpha   90.00
_cell.angle_beta   90.00
_cell.angle_gamma   90.00
#
_symmetry.space_group_name_H-M   'P 1'
#
loop_
_entity.id
_entity.type
_entity.pdbx_description
1 polymer ?
#
loop_
_entity_poly.entity_id
_entity_poly.type
_entity_poly.pdbx_seq_one_letter_code
_entity_poly.pdbx_strand_id
1 'polypeptide(L)'
;MSMSSNSRRRSRRGPSSENKPNTIPPAPVLSAAYLECSSSKNDLVRRLRKVVEALSDEDLEVNSPEHPGLDGLTAALVDPKFLRHKDKEVRLHTVLACMETFYLYAPEAPWDVDEILLVFEQIIKQLSNLSHCTVPRMPNYRNYFRLLEQLATVKVAVVLVELYHQGNSAALETLAELVKTLLEAMHRDHQSEIMGHAVVAITASIEEYEPSVAFSNVPVPLLDEILAVLANGPTTQEIVASTTSKKVQTVQVPSPAYALASHVLRRCEDRLSSPIARLLNALLNGGGNKLASLTRLHSDQVWLIVYELHRVCPGVLTEVIGNVAGLLVCEDTEQRLRVCRLLGRLFYSQSSDIASRFNLCFRQWLNRSSDCDTSIRTLMAKCLVQILKNKPNLASDIEGSLLKLLSDSDVAIRSVVVHNLCDLVSMKPESVSPALLLGVSERVQSKNKK
;
A
#
# COMPACT_ATOMS: atom_id res chain seq x y z
N MET A 1 -50.69 -81.63 43.48
CA MET A 1 -50.64 -82.83 42.62
C MET A 1 -51.67 -82.67 41.50
N SER A 2 -51.23 -82.22 40.33
CA SER A 2 -51.92 -82.32 39.03
C SER A 2 -50.89 -81.87 37.98
N MET A 3 -50.30 -82.82 37.25
CA MET A 3 -50.67 -83.27 35.90
C MET A 3 -50.38 -82.25 34.79
N SER A 4 -49.42 -82.66 33.95
CA SER A 4 -49.02 -82.10 32.67
C SER A 4 -50.16 -81.96 31.65
N SER A 5 -50.02 -80.97 30.76
CA SER A 5 -50.39 -81.14 29.35
C SER A 5 -49.47 -80.31 28.45
N ASN A 6 -48.77 -81.05 27.60
CA ASN A 6 -47.82 -80.64 26.57
C ASN A 6 -48.57 -80.12 25.33
N SER A 7 -48.02 -79.12 24.62
CA SER A 7 -48.34 -78.90 23.20
C SER A 7 -47.16 -78.24 22.49
N ARG A 8 -46.59 -79.02 21.57
CA ARG A 8 -45.41 -78.75 20.73
C ARG A 8 -45.68 -77.63 19.71
N ARG A 9 -44.65 -76.84 19.38
CA ARG A 9 -44.39 -76.49 17.97
C ARG A 9 -42.90 -76.32 17.68
N ARG A 10 -42.55 -76.88 16.52
CA ARG A 10 -41.22 -77.27 16.05
C ARG A 10 -40.34 -76.08 15.67
N SER A 11 -39.06 -76.25 16.01
CA SER A 11 -37.89 -75.65 15.37
C SER A 11 -37.99 -75.68 13.83
N ARG A 12 -37.85 -74.51 13.21
CA ARG A 12 -37.35 -74.34 11.85
C ARG A 12 -36.19 -73.36 11.90
N ARG A 13 -34.98 -73.90 11.74
CA ARG A 13 -33.80 -73.14 11.31
C ARG A 13 -34.09 -72.56 9.92
N GLY A 14 -33.87 -71.25 9.77
CA GLY A 14 -33.86 -70.48 8.54
C GLY A 14 -32.74 -69.43 8.65
N PRO A 15 -32.17 -68.97 7.52
CA PRO A 15 -30.74 -68.97 7.32
C PRO A 15 -30.02 -67.69 7.77
N SER A 16 -28.74 -67.88 8.05
CA SER A 16 -27.60 -66.95 7.97
C SER A 16 -27.92 -65.48 7.69
N SER A 17 -27.49 -64.64 8.63
CA SER A 17 -27.19 -63.22 8.47
C SER A 17 -26.77 -62.86 7.04
N GLU A 18 -27.67 -62.24 6.29
CA GLU A 18 -27.30 -61.44 5.14
C GLU A 18 -26.40 -60.31 5.65
N ASN A 19 -25.13 -60.37 5.24
CA ASN A 19 -24.20 -59.27 5.27
C ASN A 19 -24.89 -58.04 4.68
N LYS A 20 -25.30 -57.10 5.54
CA LYS A 20 -25.38 -55.70 5.11
C LYS A 20 -23.99 -55.34 4.57
N PRO A 21 -23.87 -54.73 3.39
CA PRO A 21 -22.58 -54.24 2.96
C PRO A 21 -22.05 -53.33 4.07
N ASN A 22 -20.84 -53.59 4.55
CA ASN A 22 -20.11 -52.70 5.45
C ASN A 22 -20.03 -51.33 4.77
N THR A 23 -21.02 -50.48 5.00
CA THR A 23 -20.93 -49.05 4.71
C THR A 23 -19.93 -48.53 5.71
N ILE A 24 -18.68 -48.41 5.26
CA ILE A 24 -17.61 -47.69 5.96
C ILE A 24 -18.25 -46.37 6.44
N PRO A 25 -18.18 -46.03 7.74
CA PRO A 25 -18.72 -44.77 8.22
C PRO A 25 -18.13 -43.62 7.39
N PRO A 26 -18.94 -42.62 7.01
CA PRO A 26 -18.43 -41.51 6.20
C PRO A 26 -17.23 -40.89 6.92
N ALA A 27 -16.13 -40.68 6.19
CA ALA A 27 -14.91 -40.10 6.75
C ALA A 27 -15.24 -38.79 7.49
N PRO A 28 -14.66 -38.54 8.69
CA PRO A 28 -14.93 -37.33 9.46
C PRO A 28 -14.63 -36.06 8.65
N VAL A 29 -15.46 -35.02 8.76
CA VAL A 29 -15.34 -33.81 7.92
C VAL A 29 -13.95 -33.18 8.03
N LEU A 30 -13.40 -33.09 9.24
CA LEU A 30 -12.07 -32.55 9.52
C LEU A 30 -10.96 -33.62 9.35
N SER A 31 -10.94 -34.32 8.22
CA SER A 31 -9.90 -35.35 7.93
C SER A 31 -9.45 -35.34 6.47
N ALA A 32 -8.22 -35.78 6.23
CA ALA A 32 -7.67 -35.98 4.88
C ALA A 32 -8.57 -36.89 4.03
N ALA A 33 -8.98 -38.02 4.61
CA ALA A 33 -9.80 -39.03 3.95
C ALA A 33 -11.13 -38.45 3.43
N TYR A 34 -11.70 -37.46 4.12
CA TYR A 34 -12.92 -36.81 3.67
C TYR A 34 -12.73 -36.01 2.37
N LEU A 35 -11.58 -35.37 2.17
CA LEU A 35 -11.25 -34.67 0.92
C LEU A 35 -10.86 -35.65 -0.19
N GLU A 36 -10.10 -36.68 0.14
CA GLU A 36 -9.60 -37.69 -0.80
C GLU A 36 -10.69 -38.59 -1.37
N CYS A 37 -11.77 -38.81 -0.61
CA CYS A 37 -12.94 -39.55 -1.07
C CYS A 37 -13.85 -38.75 -2.04
N SER A 38 -13.36 -37.65 -2.63
CA SER A 38 -14.11 -36.88 -3.62
C SER A 38 -14.24 -37.62 -4.95
N SER A 39 -15.45 -37.67 -5.50
CA SER A 39 -15.75 -38.39 -6.75
C SER A 39 -15.68 -37.50 -8.00
N SER A 40 -15.70 -36.18 -7.82
CA SER A 40 -15.65 -35.20 -8.89
C SER A 40 -15.16 -33.85 -8.37
N LYS A 41 -14.80 -32.94 -9.28
CA LYS A 41 -14.45 -31.55 -8.93
C LYS A 41 -15.55 -30.86 -8.10
N ASN A 42 -16.82 -30.98 -8.51
CA ASN A 42 -17.92 -30.33 -7.80
C ASN A 42 -18.13 -30.92 -6.40
N ASP A 43 -17.93 -32.23 -6.25
CA ASP A 43 -17.98 -32.89 -4.95
C ASP A 43 -16.82 -32.43 -4.04
N LEU A 44 -15.62 -32.28 -4.59
CA LEU A 44 -14.46 -31.76 -3.87
C LEU A 44 -14.71 -30.33 -3.36
N VAL A 45 -15.22 -29.42 -4.20
CA VAL A 45 -15.53 -28.05 -3.76
C VAL A 45 -16.62 -28.06 -2.67
N ARG A 46 -17.65 -28.91 -2.80
CA ARG A 46 -18.68 -29.08 -1.75
C ARG A 46 -18.07 -29.59 -0.44
N ARG A 47 -17.12 -30.51 -0.50
CA ARG A 47 -16.42 -31.04 0.69
C ARG A 47 -15.55 -29.96 1.32
N LEU A 48 -14.75 -29.24 0.54
CA LEU A 48 -13.93 -28.13 1.03
C LEU A 48 -14.78 -27.03 1.70
N ARG A 49 -15.94 -26.68 1.14
CA ARG A 49 -16.89 -25.75 1.81
C ARG A 49 -17.29 -26.23 3.19
N LYS A 50 -17.64 -27.52 3.32
CA LYS A 50 -17.98 -28.11 4.62
C LYS A 50 -16.80 -28.15 5.59
N VAL A 51 -15.58 -28.33 5.08
CA VAL A 51 -14.36 -28.23 5.90
C VAL A 51 -14.19 -26.81 6.41
N VAL A 52 -14.30 -25.79 5.55
CA VAL A 52 -14.25 -24.38 5.97
C VAL A 52 -15.32 -24.10 7.01
N GLU A 53 -16.58 -24.47 6.76
CA GLU A 53 -17.68 -24.28 7.71
C GLU A 53 -17.40 -24.93 9.07
N ALA A 54 -16.85 -26.15 9.09
CA ALA A 54 -16.52 -26.85 10.33
C ALA A 54 -15.29 -26.28 11.05
N LEU A 55 -14.29 -25.78 10.31
CA LEU A 55 -13.10 -25.13 10.91
C LEU A 55 -13.43 -23.76 11.51
N SER A 56 -14.47 -23.10 11.01
CA SER A 56 -14.93 -21.80 11.50
C SER A 56 -15.90 -21.89 12.68
N ASP A 57 -16.18 -23.08 13.18
CA ASP A 57 -17.02 -23.27 14.34
C ASP A 57 -16.27 -22.73 15.58
N GLU A 58 -16.88 -21.78 16.29
CA GLU A 58 -16.28 -21.17 17.48
C GLU A 58 -16.12 -22.17 18.64
N ASP A 59 -16.91 -23.26 18.63
CA ASP A 59 -16.83 -24.34 19.62
C ASP A 59 -15.73 -25.37 19.30
N LEU A 60 -15.03 -25.23 18.15
CA LEU A 60 -13.98 -26.17 17.75
C LEU A 60 -12.69 -25.95 18.54
N GLU A 61 -12.40 -26.87 19.47
CA GLU A 61 -11.12 -26.93 20.19
C GLU A 61 -10.16 -27.95 19.56
N VAL A 62 -9.07 -27.43 18.96
CA VAL A 62 -7.96 -28.25 18.47
C VAL A 62 -7.17 -28.82 19.64
N ASN A 63 -6.64 -30.04 19.48
CA ASN A 63 -5.93 -30.81 20.51
C ASN A 63 -6.82 -31.29 21.67
N SER A 64 -8.13 -31.37 21.46
CA SER A 64 -9.09 -31.98 22.37
C SER A 64 -9.14 -33.51 22.20
N PRO A 65 -9.75 -34.28 23.14
CA PRO A 65 -9.94 -35.72 22.95
C PRO A 65 -10.77 -36.08 21.71
N GLU A 66 -11.66 -35.18 21.29
CA GLU A 66 -12.50 -35.33 20.08
C GLU A 66 -11.71 -35.00 18.80
N HIS A 67 -10.72 -34.11 18.92
CA HIS A 67 -9.85 -33.67 17.83
C HIS A 67 -8.38 -33.64 18.30
N PRO A 68 -7.69 -34.79 18.40
CA PRO A 68 -6.33 -34.91 18.97
C PRO A 68 -5.24 -34.38 18.01
N GLY A 69 -5.53 -33.27 17.32
CA GLY A 69 -4.78 -32.71 16.20
C GLY A 69 -5.52 -32.87 14.87
N LEU A 70 -5.36 -31.89 13.97
CA LEU A 70 -5.88 -31.92 12.61
C LEU A 70 -4.80 -32.29 11.58
N ASP A 71 -3.71 -32.94 12.00
CA ASP A 71 -2.48 -33.16 11.22
C ASP A 71 -2.72 -33.77 9.83
N GLY A 72 -3.62 -34.76 9.73
CA GLY A 72 -3.97 -35.34 8.44
C GLY A 72 -4.62 -34.32 7.51
N LEU A 73 -5.53 -33.49 8.04
CA LEU A 73 -6.18 -32.44 7.27
C LEU A 73 -5.18 -31.33 6.91
N THR A 74 -4.35 -30.86 7.84
CA THR A 74 -3.37 -29.80 7.57
C THR A 74 -2.35 -30.23 6.52
N ALA A 75 -1.85 -31.47 6.57
CA ALA A 75 -1.00 -32.05 5.53
C ALA A 75 -1.73 -32.17 4.18
N ALA A 76 -3.01 -32.53 4.18
CA ALA A 76 -3.80 -32.56 2.96
C ALA A 76 -3.96 -31.16 2.36
N LEU A 77 -4.22 -30.11 3.15
CA LEU A 77 -4.48 -28.77 2.62
C LEU A 77 -3.31 -28.16 1.83
N VAL A 78 -2.07 -28.50 2.16
CA VAL A 78 -0.86 -28.03 1.47
C VAL A 78 -0.43 -28.91 0.29
N ASP A 79 -1.04 -30.09 0.13
CA ASP A 79 -0.78 -30.97 -1.01
C ASP A 79 -1.13 -30.24 -2.33
N PRO A 80 -0.23 -30.26 -3.34
CA PRO A 80 -0.46 -29.65 -4.65
C PRO A 80 -1.78 -30.05 -5.32
N LYS A 81 -2.31 -31.26 -5.00
CA LYS A 81 -3.60 -31.73 -5.50
C LYS A 81 -4.78 -30.85 -5.07
N PHE A 82 -4.63 -30.07 -3.98
CA PHE A 82 -5.63 -29.12 -3.50
C PHE A 82 -5.14 -27.68 -3.61
N LEU A 83 -3.96 -27.35 -3.08
CA LEU A 83 -3.46 -25.97 -3.00
C LEU A 83 -3.15 -25.39 -4.37
N ARG A 84 -2.57 -26.20 -5.27
CA ARG A 84 -2.21 -25.83 -6.65
C ARG A 84 -3.13 -26.50 -7.68
N HIS A 85 -4.34 -26.87 -7.27
CA HIS A 85 -5.30 -27.53 -8.14
C HIS A 85 -5.65 -26.66 -9.36
N LYS A 86 -5.92 -27.28 -10.51
CA LYS A 86 -6.25 -26.58 -11.78
C LYS A 86 -7.49 -25.68 -11.70
N ASP A 87 -8.49 -26.10 -10.92
CA ASP A 87 -9.75 -25.38 -10.75
C ASP A 87 -9.65 -24.27 -9.70
N LYS A 88 -10.12 -23.07 -10.06
CA LYS A 88 -10.03 -21.87 -9.21
C LYS A 88 -10.86 -21.96 -7.93
N GLU A 89 -12.01 -22.64 -7.94
CA GLU A 89 -12.85 -22.74 -6.75
C GLU A 89 -12.26 -23.73 -5.75
N VAL A 90 -11.64 -24.81 -6.23
CA VAL A 90 -10.89 -25.72 -5.36
C VAL A 90 -9.80 -24.94 -4.63
N ARG A 91 -8.94 -24.21 -5.37
CA ARG A 91 -7.89 -23.38 -4.75
C ARG A 91 -8.44 -22.39 -3.73
N LEU A 92 -9.50 -21.66 -4.08
CA LEU A 92 -10.11 -20.68 -3.19
C LEU A 92 -10.58 -21.28 -1.86
N HIS A 93 -11.28 -22.41 -1.89
CA HIS A 93 -11.79 -23.02 -0.66
C HIS A 93 -10.69 -23.77 0.11
N THR A 94 -9.65 -24.28 -0.56
CA THR A 94 -8.44 -24.78 0.12
C THR A 94 -7.76 -23.64 0.87
N VAL A 95 -7.56 -22.47 0.25
CA VAL A 95 -6.94 -21.31 0.89
C VAL A 95 -7.77 -20.77 2.05
N LEU A 96 -9.11 -20.73 1.91
CA LEU A 96 -10.00 -20.39 3.03
C LEU A 96 -9.79 -21.37 4.19
N ALA A 97 -9.75 -22.68 3.93
CA ALA A 97 -9.49 -23.67 4.98
C ALA A 97 -8.11 -23.46 5.61
N CYS A 98 -7.09 -23.12 4.82
CA CYS A 98 -5.77 -22.79 5.36
C CYS A 98 -5.80 -21.56 6.29
N MET A 99 -6.59 -20.52 5.96
CA MET A 99 -6.75 -19.34 6.80
C MET A 99 -7.42 -19.65 8.14
N GLU A 100 -8.44 -20.52 8.14
CA GLU A 100 -9.04 -21.01 9.40
C GLU A 100 -8.00 -21.78 10.23
N THR A 101 -7.19 -22.62 9.59
CA THR A 101 -6.13 -23.36 10.27
C THR A 101 -5.09 -22.41 10.91
N PHE A 102 -4.66 -21.35 10.21
CA PHE A 102 -3.78 -20.33 10.81
C PHE A 102 -4.41 -19.70 12.06
N TYR A 103 -5.72 -19.47 12.06
CA TYR A 103 -6.43 -18.93 13.21
C TYR A 103 -6.47 -19.91 14.38
N LEU A 104 -6.87 -21.16 14.13
CA LEU A 104 -7.03 -22.18 15.17
C LEU A 104 -5.71 -22.57 15.84
N TYR A 105 -4.61 -22.56 15.09
CA TYR A 105 -3.28 -22.94 15.58
C TYR A 105 -2.45 -21.76 16.07
N ALA A 106 -2.95 -20.52 15.98
CA ALA A 106 -2.23 -19.35 16.48
C ALA A 106 -1.78 -19.55 17.94
N PRO A 107 -0.53 -19.19 18.31
CA PRO A 107 0.41 -18.38 17.52
C PRO A 107 1.26 -19.14 16.50
N GLU A 108 1.32 -20.48 16.54
CA GLU A 108 2.24 -21.27 15.71
C GLU A 108 1.49 -22.04 14.62
N ALA A 109 1.75 -21.73 13.36
CA ALA A 109 1.14 -22.45 12.24
C ALA A 109 1.56 -23.94 12.23
N PRO A 110 0.67 -24.87 11.83
CA PRO A 110 0.95 -26.31 11.86
C PRO A 110 1.76 -26.82 10.66
N TRP A 111 2.47 -25.92 9.98
CA TRP A 111 3.20 -26.18 8.74
C TRP A 111 4.63 -25.72 8.87
N ASP A 112 5.51 -26.31 8.06
CA ASP A 112 6.88 -25.84 7.94
C ASP A 112 6.97 -24.52 7.14
N VAL A 113 8.16 -23.95 7.09
CA VAL A 113 8.39 -22.64 6.45
C VAL A 113 8.08 -22.69 4.95
N ASP A 114 8.45 -23.76 4.25
CA ASP A 114 8.22 -23.86 2.80
C ASP A 114 6.73 -23.98 2.52
N GLU A 115 6.01 -24.77 3.31
CA GLU A 115 4.55 -24.91 3.26
C GLU A 115 3.83 -23.59 3.55
N ILE A 116 4.26 -22.83 4.57
CA ILE A 116 3.72 -21.50 4.88
C ILE A 116 3.87 -20.58 3.66
N LEU A 117 5.05 -20.52 3.06
CA LEU A 117 5.30 -19.69 1.87
C LEU A 117 4.43 -20.13 0.68
N LEU A 118 4.21 -21.43 0.48
CA LEU A 118 3.30 -21.96 -0.54
C LEU A 118 1.84 -21.53 -0.32
N VAL A 119 1.39 -21.52 0.94
CA VAL A 119 0.04 -21.06 1.30
C VAL A 119 -0.10 -19.56 1.02
N PHE A 120 0.88 -18.74 1.44
CA PHE A 120 0.88 -17.31 1.16
C PHE A 120 0.91 -17.00 -0.34
N GLU A 121 1.67 -17.74 -1.14
CA GLU A 121 1.65 -17.62 -2.61
C GLU A 121 0.22 -17.75 -3.16
N GLN A 122 -0.58 -18.69 -2.62
CA GLN A 122 -1.97 -18.85 -3.04
C GLN A 122 -2.91 -17.80 -2.43
N ILE A 123 -2.69 -17.35 -1.19
CA ILE A 123 -3.44 -16.24 -0.57
C ILE A 123 -3.31 -14.99 -1.44
N ILE A 124 -2.09 -14.62 -1.81
CA ILE A 124 -1.80 -13.49 -2.70
C ILE A 124 -2.56 -13.63 -4.03
N LYS A 125 -2.49 -14.80 -4.66
CA LYS A 125 -3.25 -15.09 -5.90
C LYS A 125 -4.76 -15.01 -5.73
N GLN A 126 -5.31 -15.29 -4.55
CA GLN A 126 -6.74 -15.14 -4.29
C GLN A 126 -7.10 -13.66 -4.08
N LEU A 127 -6.33 -12.94 -3.28
CA LEU A 127 -6.55 -11.52 -2.96
C LEU A 127 -6.42 -10.61 -4.19
N SER A 128 -5.56 -10.95 -5.16
CA SER A 128 -5.45 -10.18 -6.41
C SER A 128 -6.75 -10.13 -7.20
N ASN A 129 -7.67 -11.10 -7.02
CA ASN A 129 -8.99 -11.10 -7.68
C ASN A 129 -9.90 -9.98 -7.16
N LEU A 130 -9.59 -9.33 -6.04
CA LEU A 130 -10.35 -8.16 -5.56
C LEU A 130 -10.31 -7.01 -6.58
N SER A 131 -9.25 -6.90 -7.39
CA SER A 131 -9.16 -5.93 -8.50
C SER A 131 -10.28 -6.04 -9.53
N HIS A 132 -10.85 -7.24 -9.69
CA HIS A 132 -11.89 -7.55 -10.66
C HIS A 132 -13.23 -7.95 -10.02
N CYS A 133 -13.21 -8.31 -8.73
CA CYS A 133 -14.38 -8.72 -7.96
C CYS A 133 -14.81 -7.58 -7.03
N THR A 134 -15.42 -6.54 -7.60
CA THR A 134 -15.59 -5.26 -6.91
C THR A 134 -16.94 -5.09 -6.23
N VAL A 135 -17.96 -5.86 -6.62
CA VAL A 135 -19.33 -5.71 -6.11
C VAL A 135 -19.88 -7.00 -5.48
N PRO A 136 -20.73 -6.91 -4.43
CA PRO A 136 -21.23 -8.08 -3.68
C PRO A 136 -21.98 -9.15 -4.48
N ARG A 137 -22.49 -8.79 -5.67
CA ARG A 137 -23.23 -9.70 -6.55
C ARG A 137 -22.31 -10.60 -7.38
N MET A 138 -21.01 -10.30 -7.45
CA MET A 138 -20.05 -11.08 -8.21
C MET A 138 -19.77 -12.44 -7.53
N PRO A 139 -19.54 -13.51 -8.31
CA PRO A 139 -19.16 -14.80 -7.75
C PRO A 139 -17.92 -14.68 -6.87
N ASN A 140 -17.89 -15.41 -5.75
CA ASN A 140 -16.78 -15.45 -4.80
C ASN A 140 -16.45 -14.13 -4.09
N TYR A 141 -17.19 -13.03 -4.29
CA TYR A 141 -16.95 -11.76 -3.59
C TYR A 141 -16.84 -11.97 -2.08
N ARG A 142 -17.81 -12.67 -1.48
CA ARG A 142 -17.82 -12.96 -0.04
C ARG A 142 -16.59 -13.73 0.43
N ASN A 143 -16.07 -14.62 -0.41
CA ASN A 143 -14.89 -15.43 -0.09
C ASN A 143 -13.61 -14.58 -0.13
N TYR A 144 -13.44 -13.73 -1.14
CA TYR A 144 -12.28 -12.83 -1.21
C TYR A 144 -12.32 -11.75 -0.11
N PHE A 145 -13.51 -11.23 0.19
CA PHE A 145 -13.74 -10.34 1.31
C PHE A 145 -13.33 -11.00 2.63
N ARG A 146 -13.84 -12.23 2.89
CA ARG A 146 -13.50 -13.01 4.09
C ARG A 146 -12.00 -13.26 4.22
N LEU A 147 -11.30 -13.61 3.14
CA LEU A 147 -9.85 -13.79 3.16
C LEU A 147 -9.13 -12.52 3.64
N LEU A 148 -9.52 -11.36 3.11
CA LEU A 148 -8.93 -10.08 3.51
C LEU A 148 -9.28 -9.70 4.95
N GLU A 149 -10.53 -9.93 5.36
CA GLU A 149 -11.02 -9.72 6.72
C GLU A 149 -10.24 -10.56 7.75
N GLN A 150 -10.00 -11.83 7.44
CA GLN A 150 -9.21 -12.71 8.31
C GLN A 150 -7.74 -12.30 8.35
N LEU A 151 -7.15 -11.95 7.21
CA LEU A 151 -5.79 -11.44 7.15
C LEU A 151 -5.61 -10.21 8.05
N ALA A 152 -6.60 -9.33 8.09
CA ALA A 152 -6.61 -8.13 8.92
C ALA A 152 -6.87 -8.44 10.42
N THR A 153 -7.82 -9.31 10.71
CA THR A 153 -8.28 -9.57 12.09
C THR A 153 -7.31 -10.46 12.87
N VAL A 154 -6.85 -11.53 12.23
CA VAL A 154 -5.92 -12.51 12.81
C VAL A 154 -4.46 -12.06 12.65
N LYS A 155 -4.22 -11.08 11.77
CA LYS A 155 -2.87 -10.56 11.45
C LYS A 155 -1.92 -11.65 10.95
N VAL A 156 -2.44 -12.61 10.18
CA VAL A 156 -1.67 -13.78 9.69
C VAL A 156 -0.38 -13.37 8.97
N ALA A 157 -0.37 -12.23 8.29
CA ALA A 157 0.82 -11.70 7.62
C ALA A 157 2.03 -11.44 8.55
N VAL A 158 1.83 -11.32 9.87
CA VAL A 158 2.91 -11.17 10.86
C VAL A 158 3.84 -12.39 10.87
N VAL A 159 3.33 -13.59 10.56
CA VAL A 159 4.15 -14.81 10.44
C VAL A 159 5.28 -14.62 9.41
N LEU A 160 5.05 -13.89 8.31
CA LEU A 160 6.09 -13.60 7.32
C LEU A 160 7.19 -12.66 7.88
N VAL A 161 6.80 -11.74 8.77
CA VAL A 161 7.76 -10.84 9.44
C VAL A 161 8.63 -11.63 10.41
N GLU A 162 8.03 -12.52 11.20
CA GLU A 162 8.74 -13.41 12.13
C GLU A 162 9.73 -14.32 11.40
N LEU A 163 9.29 -14.97 10.31
CA LEU A 163 10.16 -15.81 9.47
C LEU A 163 11.32 -15.00 8.85
N TYR A 164 11.06 -13.76 8.44
CA TYR A 164 12.13 -12.87 7.97
C TYR A 164 13.13 -12.53 9.08
N HIS A 165 12.67 -12.23 10.29
CA HIS A 165 13.54 -12.00 11.45
C HIS A 165 14.37 -13.24 11.82
N GLN A 166 13.87 -14.45 11.53
CA GLN A 166 14.62 -15.71 11.67
C GLN A 166 15.63 -15.97 10.53
N GLY A 167 15.72 -15.07 9.55
CA GLY A 167 16.69 -15.13 8.45
C GLY A 167 16.15 -15.68 7.13
N ASN A 168 14.84 -15.92 7.01
CA ASN A 168 14.25 -16.35 5.74
C ASN A 168 13.98 -15.16 4.81
N SER A 169 14.84 -14.96 3.81
CA SER A 169 14.68 -13.86 2.84
C SER A 169 13.46 -14.01 1.93
N ALA A 170 13.03 -15.25 1.63
CA ALA A 170 11.86 -15.50 0.78
C ALA A 170 10.56 -15.06 1.47
N ALA A 171 10.51 -15.05 2.81
CA ALA A 171 9.38 -14.51 3.57
C ALA A 171 9.21 -13.00 3.35
N LEU A 172 10.31 -12.24 3.27
CA LEU A 172 10.25 -10.81 2.95
C LEU A 172 9.78 -10.55 1.52
N GLU A 173 10.27 -11.33 0.55
CA GLU A 173 9.81 -11.24 -0.84
C GLU A 173 8.31 -11.54 -0.95
N THR A 174 7.83 -12.55 -0.22
CA THR A 174 6.42 -12.92 -0.16
C THR A 174 5.58 -11.82 0.50
N LEU A 175 6.09 -11.21 1.59
CA LEU A 175 5.42 -10.09 2.26
C LEU A 175 5.35 -8.85 1.36
N ALA A 176 6.42 -8.52 0.63
CA ALA A 176 6.43 -7.43 -0.34
C ALA A 176 5.39 -7.68 -1.45
N GLU A 177 5.32 -8.89 -2.00
CA GLU A 177 4.33 -9.23 -3.02
C GLU A 177 2.89 -9.19 -2.48
N LEU A 178 2.67 -9.55 -1.21
CA LEU A 178 1.37 -9.39 -0.54
C LEU A 178 0.97 -7.91 -0.43
N VAL A 179 1.87 -7.05 0.07
CA VAL A 179 1.63 -5.60 0.19
C VAL A 179 1.34 -4.99 -1.18
N LYS A 180 2.16 -5.32 -2.19
CA LYS A 180 1.95 -4.90 -3.58
C LYS A 180 0.58 -5.32 -4.10
N THR A 181 0.23 -6.59 -3.91
CA THR A 181 -1.04 -7.14 -4.38
C THR A 181 -2.22 -6.42 -3.72
N LEU A 182 -2.16 -6.14 -2.43
CA LEU A 182 -3.21 -5.39 -1.74
C LEU A 182 -3.32 -3.95 -2.28
N LEU A 183 -2.19 -3.27 -2.53
CA LEU A 183 -2.16 -1.94 -3.13
C LEU A 183 -2.79 -1.92 -4.53
N GLU A 184 -2.42 -2.86 -5.39
CA GLU A 184 -2.90 -2.96 -6.77
C GLU A 184 -4.34 -3.50 -6.87
N ALA A 185 -4.78 -4.27 -5.87
CA ALA A 185 -6.11 -4.85 -5.86
C ALA A 185 -7.22 -3.83 -5.56
N MET A 186 -6.90 -2.69 -4.94
CA MET A 186 -7.90 -1.69 -4.56
C MET A 186 -8.59 -1.07 -5.77
N HIS A 187 -9.92 -1.06 -5.74
CA HIS A 187 -10.76 -0.49 -6.78
C HIS A 187 -11.71 0.57 -6.20
N ARG A 188 -12.05 1.58 -7.00
CA ARG A 188 -12.93 2.68 -6.58
C ARG A 188 -14.36 2.24 -6.22
N ASP A 189 -14.80 1.13 -6.81
CA ASP A 189 -16.14 0.56 -6.61
C ASP A 189 -16.21 -0.37 -5.40
N HIS A 190 -15.09 -0.59 -4.69
CA HIS A 190 -15.07 -1.37 -3.46
C HIS A 190 -15.90 -0.72 -2.36
N GLN A 191 -16.51 -1.55 -1.52
CA GLN A 191 -17.09 -1.08 -0.27
C GLN A 191 -15.98 -0.58 0.66
N SER A 192 -16.29 0.39 1.53
CA SER A 192 -15.35 1.02 2.45
C SER A 192 -14.59 0.03 3.35
N GLU A 193 -15.24 -1.07 3.69
CA GLU A 193 -14.75 -2.13 4.55
C GLU A 193 -13.53 -2.85 3.93
N ILE A 194 -13.52 -3.04 2.60
CA ILE A 194 -12.37 -3.66 1.90
C ILE A 194 -11.11 -2.80 2.10
N MET A 195 -11.23 -1.49 1.90
CA MET A 195 -10.13 -0.54 2.15
C MET A 195 -9.70 -0.59 3.61
N GLY A 196 -10.66 -0.62 4.55
CA GLY A 196 -10.39 -0.73 5.98
C GLY A 196 -9.56 -1.97 6.34
N HIS A 197 -9.96 -3.15 5.86
CA HIS A 197 -9.23 -4.39 6.11
C HIS A 197 -7.84 -4.39 5.45
N ALA A 198 -7.71 -3.86 4.23
CA ALA A 198 -6.41 -3.74 3.57
C ALA A 198 -5.44 -2.83 4.34
N VAL A 199 -5.94 -1.69 4.87
CA VAL A 199 -5.14 -0.82 5.76
C VAL A 199 -4.68 -1.59 6.98
N VAL A 200 -5.60 -2.28 7.68
CA VAL A 200 -5.28 -3.01 8.92
C VAL A 200 -4.27 -4.12 8.66
N ALA A 201 -4.42 -4.89 7.58
CA ALA A 201 -3.51 -5.99 7.25
C ALA A 201 -2.08 -5.48 6.98
N ILE A 202 -1.91 -4.45 6.15
CA ILE A 202 -0.59 -3.88 5.85
C ILE A 202 0.00 -3.22 7.10
N THR A 203 -0.80 -2.47 7.86
CA THR A 203 -0.36 -1.82 9.10
C THR A 203 0.13 -2.83 10.13
N ALA A 204 -0.58 -3.94 10.33
CA ALA A 204 -0.18 -4.98 11.27
C ALA A 204 1.21 -5.54 10.96
N SER A 205 1.52 -5.77 9.68
CA SER A 205 2.86 -6.22 9.26
C SER A 205 3.95 -5.17 9.49
N ILE A 206 3.63 -3.89 9.36
CA ILE A 206 4.60 -2.80 9.55
C ILE A 206 4.84 -2.52 11.04
N GLU A 207 3.80 -2.62 11.88
CA GLU A 207 3.87 -2.37 13.32
C GLU A 207 4.78 -3.37 14.05
N GLU A 208 4.95 -4.58 13.48
CA GLU A 208 5.83 -5.63 14.00
C GLU A 208 7.33 -5.27 13.91
N TYR A 209 7.71 -4.31 13.07
CA TYR A 209 9.08 -3.79 13.03
C TYR A 209 9.29 -2.80 14.17
N GLU A 210 10.30 -3.04 15.01
CA GLU A 210 10.60 -2.19 16.15
C GLU A 210 11.74 -1.19 15.84
N PRO A 211 11.48 0.14 15.86
CA PRO A 211 12.50 1.14 15.52
C PRO A 211 13.70 1.17 16.47
N SER A 212 13.52 0.69 17.71
CA SER A 212 14.55 0.66 18.75
C SER A 212 15.63 -0.41 18.48
N VAL A 213 15.32 -1.40 17.65
CA VAL A 213 16.21 -2.52 17.33
C VAL A 213 16.88 -2.24 15.99
N ALA A 214 18.21 -2.05 16.00
CA ALA A 214 18.98 -1.61 14.82
C ALA A 214 18.76 -2.49 13.56
N PHE A 215 18.41 -3.76 13.74
CA PHE A 215 18.16 -4.74 12.68
C PHE A 215 16.67 -5.05 12.43
N SER A 216 15.73 -4.40 13.13
CA SER A 216 14.27 -4.55 12.96
C SER A 216 13.64 -3.29 12.36
N ASN A 217 14.35 -2.64 11.43
CA ASN A 217 13.75 -1.57 10.64
C ASN A 217 12.96 -2.15 9.48
N VAL A 218 11.91 -1.45 9.05
CA VAL A 218 11.14 -1.80 7.85
C VAL A 218 12.09 -1.92 6.64
N PRO A 219 12.17 -3.10 5.99
CA PRO A 219 13.10 -3.33 4.89
C PRO A 219 12.75 -2.56 3.63
N VAL A 220 13.77 -2.25 2.81
CA VAL A 220 13.63 -1.50 1.55
C VAL A 220 12.58 -2.11 0.60
N PRO A 221 12.47 -3.45 0.41
CA PRO A 221 11.41 -4.01 -0.44
C PRO A 221 9.99 -3.59 -0.03
N LEU A 222 9.68 -3.49 1.27
CA LEU A 222 8.37 -3.01 1.72
C LEU A 222 8.20 -1.50 1.51
N LEU A 223 9.27 -0.72 1.74
CA LEU A 223 9.27 0.71 1.45
C LEU A 223 9.03 0.96 -0.04
N ASP A 224 9.65 0.17 -0.91
CA ASP A 224 9.51 0.28 -2.36
C ASP A 224 8.06 0.06 -2.82
N GLU A 225 7.31 -0.88 -2.22
CA GLU A 225 5.90 -1.07 -2.56
C GLU A 225 5.06 0.17 -2.25
N ILE A 226 5.25 0.74 -1.06
CA ILE A 226 4.46 1.90 -0.60
C ILE A 226 4.88 3.17 -1.36
N LEU A 227 6.18 3.40 -1.51
CA LEU A 227 6.72 4.62 -2.12
C LEU A 227 6.55 4.64 -3.65
N ALA A 228 6.57 3.48 -4.32
CA ALA A 228 6.29 3.42 -5.75
C ALA A 228 4.87 3.90 -6.07
N VAL A 229 3.89 3.60 -5.20
CA VAL A 229 2.53 4.11 -5.35
C VAL A 229 2.48 5.63 -5.18
N LEU A 230 3.22 6.20 -4.23
CA LEU A 230 3.33 7.66 -4.10
C LEU A 230 3.98 8.30 -5.34
N ALA A 231 4.99 7.66 -5.93
CA ALA A 231 5.64 8.14 -7.14
C ALA A 231 4.67 8.20 -8.34
N ASN A 232 3.59 7.42 -8.35
CA ASN A 232 2.55 7.51 -9.39
C ASN A 232 1.56 8.66 -9.16
N GLY A 233 1.57 9.26 -7.97
CA GLY A 233 0.71 10.38 -7.60
C GLY A 233 -0.74 9.99 -7.25
N PRO A 234 -1.57 10.98 -6.89
CA PRO A 234 -2.89 10.75 -6.32
C PRO A 234 -3.98 10.34 -7.33
N THR A 235 -3.66 10.36 -8.63
CA THR A 235 -4.63 10.12 -9.70
C THR A 235 -4.13 9.05 -10.66
N THR A 236 -5.04 8.21 -11.15
CA THR A 236 -4.80 7.25 -12.23
C THR A 236 -5.62 7.62 -13.48
N GLN A 237 -5.25 7.08 -14.63
CA GLN A 237 -5.99 7.27 -15.88
C GLN A 237 -6.95 6.10 -16.10
N GLU A 238 -8.22 6.42 -16.35
CA GLU A 238 -9.21 5.43 -16.78
C GLU A 238 -9.70 5.73 -18.19
N ILE A 239 -9.87 4.65 -18.96
CA ILE A 239 -10.48 4.71 -20.29
C ILE A 239 -11.99 4.68 -20.12
N VAL A 240 -12.65 5.78 -20.44
CA VAL A 240 -14.11 5.85 -20.48
C VAL A 240 -14.55 5.70 -21.94
N ALA A 241 -15.24 4.61 -22.24
CA ALA A 241 -15.91 4.45 -23.53
C ALA A 241 -17.14 5.37 -23.56
N SER A 242 -17.09 6.46 -24.33
CA SER A 242 -18.27 7.31 -24.50
C SER A 242 -19.32 6.56 -25.35
N THR A 243 -20.54 6.45 -24.84
CA THR A 243 -21.68 5.81 -25.54
C THR A 243 -22.13 6.58 -26.79
N THR A 244 -21.68 7.82 -26.97
CA THR A 244 -22.12 8.75 -28.02
C THR A 244 -21.05 9.08 -29.07
N SER A 245 -19.78 8.69 -28.87
CA SER A 245 -18.72 8.92 -29.86
C SER A 245 -17.63 7.83 -29.84
N LYS A 246 -17.14 7.40 -31.01
CA LYS A 246 -16.05 6.41 -31.18
C LYS A 246 -14.67 6.90 -30.71
N LYS A 247 -14.58 8.00 -29.94
CA LYS A 247 -13.30 8.49 -29.39
C LYS A 247 -13.13 7.99 -27.96
N VAL A 248 -12.07 7.21 -27.75
CA VAL A 248 -11.57 6.86 -26.42
C VAL A 248 -11.15 8.15 -25.72
N GLN A 249 -11.76 8.45 -24.57
CA GLN A 249 -11.35 9.55 -23.71
C GLN A 249 -10.74 8.97 -22.43
N THR A 250 -9.55 9.44 -22.08
CA THR A 250 -8.91 9.14 -20.79
C THR A 250 -9.28 10.22 -19.79
N VAL A 251 -9.78 9.81 -18.62
CA VAL A 251 -10.13 10.72 -17.53
C VAL A 251 -9.22 10.45 -16.34
N GLN A 252 -8.73 11.51 -15.69
CA GLN A 252 -8.00 11.40 -14.43
C GLN A 252 -8.99 11.19 -13.28
N VAL A 253 -8.80 10.10 -12.54
CA VAL A 253 -9.63 9.75 -11.39
C VAL A 253 -8.74 9.53 -10.15
N PRO A 254 -9.25 9.70 -8.92
CA PRO A 254 -8.49 9.39 -7.70
C PRO A 254 -8.00 7.94 -7.68
N SER A 255 -6.75 7.72 -7.28
CA SER A 255 -6.13 6.39 -7.20
C SER A 255 -6.46 5.71 -5.86
N PRO A 256 -7.17 4.56 -5.86
CA PRO A 256 -7.43 3.79 -4.63
C PRO A 256 -6.14 3.26 -3.99
N ALA A 257 -5.16 2.85 -4.80
CA ALA A 257 -3.84 2.43 -4.33
C ALA A 257 -3.14 3.56 -3.56
N TYR A 258 -3.14 4.78 -4.11
CA TYR A 258 -2.57 5.94 -3.43
C TYR A 258 -3.30 6.26 -2.12
N ALA A 259 -4.63 6.12 -2.11
CA ALA A 259 -5.41 6.29 -0.89
C ALA A 259 -5.01 5.26 0.18
N LEU A 260 -4.88 3.98 -0.18
CA LEU A 260 -4.43 2.91 0.73
C LEU A 260 -3.02 3.20 1.28
N ALA A 261 -2.05 3.45 0.39
CA ALA A 261 -0.67 3.80 0.78
C ALA A 261 -0.64 5.02 1.72
N SER A 262 -1.48 6.03 1.46
CA SER A 262 -1.59 7.21 2.30
C SER A 262 -2.10 6.93 3.70
N HIS A 263 -3.10 6.03 3.85
CA HIS A 263 -3.61 5.63 5.16
C HIS A 263 -2.56 4.84 5.94
N VAL A 264 -1.86 3.91 5.28
CA VAL A 264 -0.77 3.12 5.88
C VAL A 264 0.35 4.04 6.38
N LEU A 265 0.82 4.98 5.54
CA LEU A 265 1.88 5.93 5.90
C LEU A 265 1.54 6.76 7.13
N ARG A 266 0.30 7.27 7.22
CA ARG A 266 -0.16 8.05 8.37
C ARG A 266 -0.27 7.21 9.64
N ARG A 267 -0.72 5.96 9.50
CA ARG A 267 -0.94 5.08 10.66
C ARG A 267 0.37 4.53 11.22
N CYS A 268 1.36 4.32 10.36
CA CYS A 268 2.66 3.77 10.73
C CYS A 268 3.78 4.83 10.64
N GLU A 269 3.47 6.12 10.87
CA GLU A 269 4.45 7.21 10.73
C GLU A 269 5.66 7.01 11.66
N ASP A 270 5.45 6.53 12.89
CA ASP A 270 6.49 6.26 13.88
C ASP A 270 7.46 5.14 13.44
N ARG A 271 6.97 4.15 12.68
CA ARG A 271 7.76 3.05 12.13
C ARG A 271 8.46 3.41 10.82
N LEU A 272 7.79 4.19 9.97
CA LEU A 272 8.21 4.42 8.59
C LEU A 272 9.07 5.68 8.42
N SER A 273 8.96 6.68 9.30
CA SER A 273 9.62 7.98 9.10
C SER A 273 11.14 7.87 8.94
N SER A 274 11.82 7.23 9.89
CA SER A 274 13.28 7.13 9.86
C SER A 274 13.81 6.22 8.74
N PRO A 275 13.25 5.01 8.49
CA PRO A 275 13.65 4.20 7.34
C PRO A 275 13.45 4.90 6.00
N ILE A 276 12.32 5.58 5.79
CA ILE A 276 12.06 6.36 4.57
C ILE A 276 13.06 7.52 4.46
N ALA A 277 13.29 8.28 5.53
CA ALA A 277 14.22 9.39 5.52
C ALA A 277 15.66 8.94 5.17
N ARG A 278 16.11 7.82 5.74
CA ARG A 278 17.41 7.21 5.40
C ARG A 278 17.50 6.81 3.94
N LEU A 279 16.47 6.16 3.40
CA LEU A 279 16.42 5.76 1.99
C LEU A 279 16.44 6.98 1.06
N LEU A 280 15.62 8.00 1.33
CA LEU A 280 15.58 9.23 0.55
C LEU A 280 16.92 9.96 0.59
N ASN A 281 17.54 10.10 1.77
CA ASN A 281 18.85 10.71 1.91
C ASN A 281 19.94 9.93 1.15
N ALA A 282 19.88 8.59 1.13
CA ALA A 282 20.78 7.77 0.34
C ALA A 282 20.62 8.01 -1.18
N LEU A 283 19.38 8.14 -1.65
CA LEU A 283 19.09 8.41 -3.07
C LEU A 283 19.47 9.84 -3.49
N LEU A 284 19.28 10.83 -2.61
CA LEU A 284 19.59 12.24 -2.86
C LEU A 284 21.10 12.52 -2.91
N ASN A 285 21.90 11.80 -2.11
CA ASN A 285 23.35 12.00 -2.01
C ASN A 285 24.16 11.27 -3.11
N GLY A 286 23.49 10.67 -4.10
CA GLY A 286 24.13 9.94 -5.20
C GLY A 286 24.42 8.48 -4.82
N GLY A 287 24.06 7.56 -5.73
CA GLY A 287 23.96 6.10 -5.54
C GLY A 287 25.24 5.32 -5.16
N GLY A 288 26.29 5.97 -4.65
CA GLY A 288 27.43 5.30 -4.03
C GLY A 288 27.11 4.70 -2.65
N ASN A 289 25.93 4.97 -2.11
CA ASN A 289 25.45 4.36 -0.87
C ASN A 289 24.87 2.96 -1.14
N LYS A 290 25.36 1.93 -0.42
CA LYS A 290 24.83 0.56 -0.51
C LYS A 290 23.30 0.51 -0.32
N LEU A 291 22.72 1.41 0.46
CA LEU A 291 21.27 1.48 0.65
C LEU A 291 20.52 1.87 -0.64
N ALA A 292 21.09 2.76 -1.45
CA ALA A 292 20.48 3.19 -2.71
C ALA A 292 20.49 2.07 -3.78
N SER A 293 21.40 1.10 -3.69
CA SER A 293 21.40 -0.07 -4.57
C SER A 293 20.37 -1.15 -4.19
N LEU A 294 19.75 -1.04 -3.01
CA LEU A 294 18.74 -2.02 -2.54
C LEU A 294 17.33 -1.68 -3.01
N THR A 295 17.10 -0.46 -3.48
CA THR A 295 15.77 -0.01 -3.92
C THR A 295 15.63 -0.11 -5.44
N ARG A 296 14.41 -0.42 -5.89
CA ARG A 296 14.03 -0.34 -7.30
C ARG A 296 13.53 1.04 -7.72
N LEU A 297 13.41 1.99 -6.78
CA LEU A 297 12.98 3.35 -7.06
C LEU A 297 14.05 4.10 -7.84
N HIS A 298 13.63 4.81 -8.89
CA HIS A 298 14.54 5.59 -9.72
C HIS A 298 14.80 6.97 -9.10
N SER A 299 16.01 7.52 -9.31
CA SER A 299 16.41 8.82 -8.75
C SER A 299 15.57 10.01 -9.23
N ASP A 300 14.87 9.87 -10.36
CA ASP A 300 13.91 10.86 -10.87
C ASP A 300 12.59 10.84 -10.08
N GLN A 301 12.16 9.68 -9.60
CA GLN A 301 10.96 9.51 -8.77
C GLN A 301 11.10 10.12 -7.37
N VAL A 302 12.34 10.19 -6.83
CA VAL A 302 12.63 10.69 -5.47
C VAL A 302 12.01 12.06 -5.21
N TRP A 303 12.11 12.98 -6.18
CA TRP A 303 11.57 14.33 -6.03
C TRP A 303 10.05 14.36 -5.93
N LEU A 304 9.38 13.46 -6.66
CA LEU A 304 7.93 13.31 -6.62
C LEU A 304 7.50 12.65 -5.31
N ILE A 305 8.22 11.62 -4.87
CA ILE A 305 7.99 10.94 -3.58
C ILE A 305 8.13 11.94 -2.43
N VAL A 306 9.18 12.76 -2.39
CA VAL A 306 9.37 13.80 -1.36
C VAL A 306 8.19 14.79 -1.37
N TYR A 307 7.72 15.19 -2.55
CA TYR A 307 6.56 16.07 -2.67
C TYR A 307 5.27 15.42 -2.16
N GLU A 308 5.00 14.17 -2.50
CA GLU A 308 3.78 13.47 -2.06
C GLU A 308 3.84 13.11 -0.57
N LEU A 309 4.99 12.71 -0.04
CA LEU A 309 5.20 12.50 1.39
C LEU A 309 4.90 13.76 2.20
N HIS A 310 5.24 14.94 1.67
CA HIS A 310 4.87 16.19 2.33
C HIS A 310 3.36 16.33 2.57
N ARG A 311 2.55 15.86 1.61
CA ARG A 311 1.09 15.97 1.64
C ARG A 311 0.48 14.89 2.51
N VAL A 312 1.09 13.72 2.56
CA VAL A 312 0.57 12.53 3.23
C VAL A 312 1.06 12.41 4.67
N CYS A 313 2.37 12.55 4.88
CA CYS A 313 3.11 12.27 6.10
C CYS A 313 4.26 13.29 6.28
N PRO A 314 3.96 14.57 6.57
CA PRO A 314 4.95 15.64 6.59
C PRO A 314 6.06 15.46 7.64
N GLY A 315 5.86 14.64 8.68
CA GLY A 315 6.86 14.38 9.72
C GLY A 315 8.16 13.81 9.15
N VAL A 316 8.06 12.92 8.15
CA VAL A 316 9.22 12.32 7.44
C VAL A 316 10.18 13.38 6.88
N LEU A 317 9.66 14.52 6.43
CA LEU A 317 10.48 15.55 5.82
C LEU A 317 11.36 16.30 6.80
N THR A 318 11.13 16.18 8.11
CA THR A 318 11.96 16.81 9.14
C THR A 318 13.42 16.36 9.04
N GLU A 319 13.66 15.10 8.67
CA GLU A 319 15.00 14.52 8.55
C GLU A 319 15.63 14.69 7.16
N VAL A 320 14.83 15.03 6.14
CA VAL A 320 15.26 15.03 4.73
C VAL A 320 15.41 16.45 4.18
N ILE A 321 14.61 17.41 4.65
CA ILE A 321 14.54 18.76 4.06
C ILE A 321 15.88 19.51 4.15
N GLY A 322 16.63 19.33 5.23
CA GLY A 322 17.95 19.96 5.40
C GLY A 322 18.94 19.48 4.34
N ASN A 323 18.97 18.17 4.06
CA ASN A 323 19.82 17.59 3.03
C ASN A 323 19.39 18.03 1.63
N VAL A 324 18.07 18.06 1.37
CA VAL A 324 17.51 18.62 0.12
C VAL A 324 17.94 20.07 -0.05
N ALA A 325 17.80 20.92 0.97
CA ALA A 325 18.20 22.33 0.90
C ALA A 325 19.72 22.50 0.73
N GLY A 326 20.54 21.61 1.28
CA GLY A 326 21.98 21.57 1.04
C GLY A 326 22.36 21.43 -0.44
N LEU A 327 21.52 20.79 -1.24
CA LEU A 327 21.72 20.64 -2.69
C LEU A 327 21.40 21.92 -3.49
N LEU A 328 20.92 23.00 -2.85
CA LEU A 328 20.72 24.30 -3.52
C LEU A 328 22.03 25.02 -3.89
N VAL A 329 23.18 24.52 -3.41
CA VAL A 329 24.49 25.12 -3.67
C VAL A 329 25.44 24.19 -4.41
N CYS A 330 24.96 23.05 -4.93
CA CYS A 330 25.80 22.16 -5.72
C CYS A 330 26.17 22.75 -7.09
N GLU A 331 27.25 22.26 -7.68
CA GLU A 331 27.72 22.74 -8.99
C GLU A 331 26.79 22.32 -10.13
N ASP A 332 26.13 21.17 -10.00
CA ASP A 332 25.18 20.66 -10.99
C ASP A 332 23.92 21.53 -11.05
N THR A 333 23.82 22.33 -12.12
CA THR A 333 22.69 23.22 -12.38
C THR A 333 21.37 22.47 -12.53
N GLU A 334 21.36 21.26 -13.11
CA GLU A 334 20.12 20.49 -13.24
C GLU A 334 19.64 20.02 -11.87
N GLN A 335 20.55 19.53 -11.02
CA GLN A 335 20.22 19.15 -9.65
C GLN A 335 19.74 20.36 -8.83
N ARG A 336 20.45 21.49 -8.88
CA ARG A 336 19.99 22.74 -8.23
C ARG A 336 18.58 23.13 -8.68
N LEU A 337 18.30 23.04 -9.99
CA LEU A 337 17.00 23.39 -10.56
C LEU A 337 15.89 22.45 -10.05
N ARG A 338 16.16 21.13 -9.98
CA ARG A 338 15.21 20.12 -9.46
C ARG A 338 14.90 20.38 -7.99
N VAL A 339 15.91 20.62 -7.17
CA VAL A 339 15.78 20.93 -5.73
C VAL A 339 15.03 22.24 -5.52
N CYS A 340 15.39 23.28 -6.26
CA CYS A 340 14.73 24.58 -6.19
C CYS A 340 13.24 24.48 -6.54
N ARG A 341 12.90 23.66 -7.55
CA ARG A 341 11.51 23.41 -7.94
C ARG A 341 10.73 22.66 -6.86
N LEU A 342 11.32 21.61 -6.30
CA LEU A 342 10.71 20.86 -5.22
C LEU A 342 10.42 21.77 -4.03
N LEU A 343 11.44 22.45 -3.49
CA LEU A 343 11.29 23.33 -2.33
C LEU A 343 10.27 24.44 -2.58
N GLY A 344 10.28 25.05 -3.77
CA GLY A 344 9.25 26.02 -4.16
C GLY A 344 7.84 25.44 -4.03
N ARG A 345 7.59 24.25 -4.59
CA ARG A 345 6.29 23.55 -4.48
C ARG A 345 5.88 23.29 -3.03
N LEU A 346 6.82 22.96 -2.16
CA LEU A 346 6.56 22.76 -0.74
C LEU A 346 6.19 24.08 -0.05
N PHE A 347 6.96 25.15 -0.29
CA PHE A 347 6.77 26.44 0.36
C PHE A 347 5.50 27.18 -0.05
N TYR A 348 5.09 27.10 -1.33
CA TYR A 348 3.83 27.73 -1.77
C TYR A 348 2.59 26.85 -1.54
N SER A 349 2.75 25.61 -1.07
CA SER A 349 1.64 24.68 -0.84
C SER A 349 0.68 25.24 0.21
N GLN A 350 -0.61 25.36 -0.12
CA GLN A 350 -1.61 26.00 0.74
C GLN A 350 -1.72 25.35 2.12
N SER A 351 -1.67 24.01 2.18
CA SER A 351 -1.84 23.22 3.40
C SER A 351 -0.58 23.10 4.28
N SER A 352 0.54 23.72 3.88
CA SER A 352 1.84 23.50 4.52
C SER A 352 2.41 24.72 5.24
N ASP A 353 2.93 24.56 6.45
CA ASP A 353 3.68 25.59 7.18
C ASP A 353 5.21 25.39 7.12
N ILE A 354 5.69 24.58 6.18
CA ILE A 354 7.08 24.12 6.13
C ILE A 354 8.11 25.26 6.02
N ALA A 355 7.75 26.38 5.38
CA ALA A 355 8.60 27.57 5.31
C ALA A 355 8.84 28.19 6.70
N SER A 356 7.81 28.20 7.54
CA SER A 356 7.89 28.71 8.93
C SER A 356 8.66 27.73 9.81
N ARG A 357 8.40 26.42 9.67
CA ARG A 357 9.10 25.36 10.45
C ARG A 357 10.58 25.26 10.11
N PHE A 358 10.94 25.38 8.83
CA PHE A 358 12.32 25.25 8.34
C PHE A 358 12.82 26.58 7.74
N ASN A 359 12.75 27.64 8.54
CA ASN A 359 13.09 29.01 8.09
C ASN A 359 14.51 29.12 7.51
N LEU A 360 15.48 28.38 8.04
CA LEU A 360 16.84 28.36 7.49
C LEU A 360 16.86 27.82 6.05
N CYS A 361 16.18 26.71 5.79
CA CYS A 361 16.06 26.13 4.44
C CYS A 361 15.30 27.08 3.50
N PHE A 362 14.23 27.72 4.02
CA PHE A 362 13.48 28.72 3.27
C PHE A 362 14.35 29.91 2.85
N ARG A 363 15.15 30.47 3.76
CA ARG A 363 16.10 31.56 3.44
C ARG A 363 17.18 31.13 2.45
N GLN A 364 17.73 29.92 2.59
CA GLN A 364 18.68 29.37 1.61
C GLN A 364 18.05 29.27 0.21
N TRP A 365 16.79 28.85 0.15
CA TRP A 365 16.03 28.81 -1.10
C TRP A 365 15.78 30.21 -1.68
N LEU A 366 15.40 31.20 -0.86
CA LEU A 366 15.22 32.59 -1.31
C LEU A 366 16.48 33.18 -1.96
N ASN A 367 17.66 32.81 -1.47
CA ASN A 367 18.94 33.23 -2.05
C ASN A 367 19.12 32.79 -3.51
N ARG A 368 18.40 31.75 -3.98
CA ARG A 368 18.38 31.33 -5.39
C ARG A 368 17.72 32.34 -6.33
N SER A 369 17.07 33.38 -5.82
CA SER A 369 16.65 34.54 -6.63
C SER A 369 17.84 35.28 -7.24
N SER A 370 19.06 34.96 -6.79
CA SER A 370 20.33 35.52 -7.29
C SER A 370 21.22 34.44 -7.90
N ASP A 371 20.67 33.29 -8.27
CA ASP A 371 21.44 32.18 -8.83
C ASP A 371 22.11 32.57 -10.16
N CYS A 372 23.27 31.98 -10.46
CA CYS A 372 23.99 32.26 -11.71
C CYS A 372 23.18 31.82 -12.93
N ASP A 373 22.34 30.79 -12.80
CA ASP A 373 21.55 30.26 -13.88
C ASP A 373 20.20 30.99 -14.03
N THR A 374 19.89 31.42 -15.25
CA THR A 374 18.66 32.17 -15.58
C THR A 374 17.40 31.32 -15.42
N SER A 375 17.47 30.00 -15.64
CA SER A 375 16.32 29.10 -15.51
C SER A 375 15.88 28.96 -14.06
N ILE A 376 16.83 28.95 -13.12
CA ILE A 376 16.55 28.93 -11.67
C ILE A 376 15.94 30.26 -11.23
N ARG A 377 16.49 31.40 -11.66
CA ARG A 377 15.91 32.72 -11.33
C ARG A 377 14.51 32.90 -11.93
N THR A 378 14.27 32.41 -13.14
CA THR A 378 12.94 32.36 -13.76
C THR A 378 11.95 31.52 -12.95
N LEU A 379 12.40 30.37 -12.44
CA LEU A 379 11.60 29.52 -11.56
C LEU A 379 11.28 30.23 -10.23
N MET A 380 12.27 30.88 -9.62
CA MET A 380 12.08 31.67 -8.39
C MET A 380 11.02 32.75 -8.58
N ALA A 381 11.09 33.52 -9.67
CA ALA A 381 10.08 34.53 -10.00
C ALA A 381 8.64 33.97 -9.96
N LYS A 382 8.42 32.79 -10.57
CA LYS A 382 7.11 32.13 -10.57
C LYS A 382 6.71 31.64 -9.18
N CYS A 383 7.62 31.00 -8.46
CA CYS A 383 7.34 30.45 -7.13
C CYS A 383 7.03 31.55 -6.10
N LEU A 384 7.77 32.66 -6.09
CA LEU A 384 7.54 33.75 -5.14
C LEU A 384 6.16 34.40 -5.32
N VAL A 385 5.68 34.55 -6.56
CA VAL A 385 4.31 35.05 -6.79
C VAL A 385 3.26 34.05 -6.30
N GLN A 386 3.49 32.74 -6.43
CA GLN A 386 2.61 31.72 -5.82
C GLN A 386 2.61 31.81 -4.29
N ILE A 387 3.74 32.14 -3.66
CA ILE A 387 3.80 32.40 -2.21
C ILE A 387 2.95 33.62 -1.86
N LEU A 388 3.04 34.75 -2.57
CA LEU A 388 2.16 35.91 -2.32
C LEU A 388 0.66 35.55 -2.41
N LYS A 389 0.32 34.70 -3.39
CA LYS A 389 -1.06 34.24 -3.59
C LYS A 389 -1.55 33.36 -2.45
N ASN A 390 -0.75 32.38 -2.05
CA ASN A 390 -1.17 31.29 -1.16
C ASN A 390 -0.78 31.49 0.31
N LYS A 391 0.22 32.33 0.60
CA LYS A 391 0.87 32.49 1.92
C LYS A 391 1.08 33.98 2.29
N PRO A 392 0.00 34.71 2.61
CA PRO A 392 0.11 36.12 2.98
C PRO A 392 1.07 36.38 4.15
N ASN A 393 1.19 35.42 5.08
CA ASN A 393 2.09 35.49 6.23
C ASN A 393 3.59 35.49 5.88
N LEU A 394 3.97 35.09 4.66
CA LEU A 394 5.35 35.10 4.18
C LEU A 394 5.65 36.28 3.24
N ALA A 395 4.68 37.16 2.99
CA ALA A 395 4.80 38.22 1.98
C ALA A 395 5.99 39.16 2.26
N SER A 396 6.17 39.57 3.51
CA SER A 396 7.29 40.42 3.93
C SER A 396 8.65 39.73 3.78
N ASP A 397 8.71 38.41 4.00
CA ASP A 397 9.95 37.64 3.91
C ASP A 397 10.47 37.56 2.47
N ILE A 398 9.59 37.63 1.48
CA ILE A 398 9.92 37.45 0.06
C ILE A 398 9.98 38.73 -0.75
N GLU A 399 9.50 39.85 -0.21
CA GLU A 399 9.40 41.13 -0.92
C GLU A 399 10.75 41.58 -1.51
N GLY A 400 11.82 41.50 -0.71
CA GLY A 400 13.16 41.87 -1.16
C GLY A 400 13.66 41.01 -2.33
N SER A 401 13.33 39.71 -2.35
CA SER A 401 13.69 38.81 -3.45
C SER A 401 12.93 39.15 -4.73
N LEU A 402 11.64 39.50 -4.63
CA LEU A 402 10.84 39.93 -5.78
C LEU A 402 11.31 41.27 -6.36
N LEU A 403 11.62 42.26 -5.50
CA LEU A 403 12.18 43.54 -5.93
C LEU A 403 13.51 43.36 -6.67
N LYS A 404 14.36 42.43 -6.19
CA LYS A 404 15.60 42.06 -6.87
C LYS A 404 15.34 41.49 -8.27
N LEU A 405 14.35 40.59 -8.41
CA LEU A 405 13.99 39.98 -9.69
C LEU A 405 13.28 40.97 -10.65
N LEU A 406 12.56 41.98 -10.14
CA LEU A 406 12.05 43.09 -10.95
C LEU A 406 13.18 43.94 -11.56
N SER A 407 14.33 43.99 -10.88
CA SER A 407 15.54 44.69 -11.33
C SER A 407 16.60 43.75 -11.89
N ASP A 408 16.22 42.53 -12.26
CA ASP A 408 17.13 41.51 -12.78
C ASP A 408 17.86 41.99 -14.06
N SER A 409 19.06 41.51 -14.34
CA SER A 409 19.80 41.87 -15.57
C SER A 409 19.14 41.32 -16.83
N ASP A 410 18.49 40.16 -16.74
CA ASP A 410 17.79 39.49 -17.85
C ASP A 410 16.37 40.05 -18.02
N VAL A 411 16.08 40.52 -19.23
CA VAL A 411 14.79 41.11 -19.61
C VAL A 411 13.65 40.08 -19.49
N ALA A 412 13.91 38.82 -19.85
CA ALA A 412 12.91 37.77 -19.82
C ALA A 412 12.44 37.50 -18.38
N ILE A 413 13.35 37.53 -17.41
CA ILE A 413 13.03 37.34 -15.99
C ILE A 413 12.19 38.53 -15.49
N ARG A 414 12.61 39.77 -15.79
CA ARG A 414 11.84 40.96 -15.42
C ARG A 414 10.40 40.90 -15.97
N SER A 415 10.26 40.50 -17.24
CA SER A 415 8.96 40.34 -17.91
C SER A 415 8.09 39.29 -17.21
N VAL A 416 8.66 38.12 -16.86
CA VAL A 416 7.95 37.09 -16.10
C VAL A 416 7.43 37.61 -14.76
N VAL A 417 8.24 38.36 -14.00
CA VAL A 417 7.81 38.88 -12.70
C VAL A 417 6.69 39.91 -12.86
N VAL A 418 6.85 40.87 -13.78
CA VAL A 418 5.83 41.89 -14.06
C VAL A 418 4.50 41.24 -14.46
N HIS A 419 4.53 40.30 -15.41
CA HIS A 419 3.32 39.63 -15.88
C HIS A 419 2.60 38.90 -14.75
N ASN A 420 3.33 38.06 -13.98
CA ASN A 420 2.72 37.30 -12.89
C ASN A 420 2.20 38.19 -11.75
N LEU A 421 2.86 39.31 -11.44
CA LEU A 421 2.36 40.26 -10.44
C LEU A 421 1.11 40.99 -10.93
N CYS A 422 1.07 41.45 -12.19
CA CYS A 422 -0.11 42.10 -12.76
C CYS A 422 -1.32 41.14 -12.80
N ASP A 423 -1.09 39.89 -13.17
CA ASP A 423 -2.13 38.85 -13.14
C ASP A 423 -2.64 38.64 -11.71
N LEU A 424 -1.73 38.54 -10.73
CA LEU A 424 -2.10 38.39 -9.32
C LEU A 424 -2.89 39.60 -8.80
N VAL A 425 -2.46 40.84 -9.09
CA VAL A 425 -3.17 42.06 -8.69
C VAL A 425 -4.58 42.10 -9.27
N SER A 426 -4.74 41.68 -10.54
CA SER A 426 -6.04 41.64 -11.21
C SER A 426 -7.01 40.66 -10.55
N MET A 427 -6.49 39.60 -9.91
CA MET A 427 -7.30 38.60 -9.19
C MET A 427 -7.45 38.90 -7.69
N LYS A 428 -6.42 39.46 -7.06
CA LYS A 428 -6.26 39.59 -5.61
C LYS A 428 -5.33 40.77 -5.26
N PRO A 429 -5.82 42.02 -5.35
CA PRO A 429 -4.98 43.21 -5.22
C PRO A 429 -4.32 43.35 -3.86
N GLU A 430 -4.96 42.89 -2.79
CA GLU A 430 -4.44 42.95 -1.42
C GLU A 430 -3.22 42.04 -1.16
N SER A 431 -2.92 41.10 -2.07
CA SER A 431 -1.76 40.22 -1.98
C SER A 431 -0.44 40.88 -2.40
N VAL A 432 -0.47 42.08 -2.97
CA VAL A 432 0.72 42.77 -3.50
C VAL A 432 0.94 44.08 -2.77
N SER A 433 2.14 44.29 -2.25
CA SER A 433 2.48 45.48 -1.49
C SER A 433 2.66 46.72 -2.38
N PRO A 434 2.54 47.93 -1.82
CA PRO A 434 2.85 49.16 -2.54
C PRO A 434 4.28 49.20 -3.10
N ALA A 435 5.26 48.62 -2.39
CA ALA A 435 6.64 48.58 -2.84
C ALA A 435 6.80 47.76 -4.13
N LEU A 436 6.12 46.60 -4.21
CA LEU A 436 6.11 45.78 -5.43
C LEU A 436 5.41 46.48 -6.59
N LEU A 437 4.29 47.18 -6.34
CA LEU A 437 3.60 47.97 -7.36
C LEU A 437 4.48 49.10 -7.90
N LEU A 438 5.21 49.79 -7.02
CA LEU A 438 6.18 50.80 -7.43
C LEU A 438 7.29 50.18 -8.30
N GLY A 439 7.85 49.04 -7.89
CA GLY A 439 8.85 48.32 -8.68
C GLY A 439 8.35 47.90 -10.07
N VAL A 440 7.09 47.48 -10.19
CA VAL A 440 6.44 47.23 -11.49
C VAL A 440 6.31 48.53 -12.30
N SER A 441 5.87 49.62 -11.69
CA SER A 441 5.68 50.91 -12.36
C SER A 441 6.99 51.48 -12.95
N GLU A 442 8.11 51.29 -12.27
CA GLU A 442 9.43 51.70 -12.76
C GLU A 442 9.83 50.97 -14.05
N ARG A 443 9.28 49.78 -14.31
CA ARG A 443 9.53 49.04 -15.55
C ARG A 443 8.77 49.61 -16.75
N VAL A 444 7.69 50.37 -16.54
CA VAL A 444 6.95 51.05 -17.62
C VAL A 444 7.84 52.06 -18.36
N GLN A 445 8.83 52.63 -17.66
CA GLN A 445 9.81 53.57 -18.23
C GLN A 445 10.99 52.86 -18.92
N SER A 446 10.99 51.52 -19.00
CA SER A 446 12.06 50.75 -19.63
C SER A 446 12.22 51.09 -21.11
N LYS A 447 13.45 51.39 -21.51
CA LYS A 447 13.81 51.58 -22.93
C LYS A 447 13.82 50.27 -23.72
N ASN A 448 13.83 49.13 -23.03
CA ASN A 448 13.73 47.83 -23.67
C ASN A 448 12.25 47.50 -23.91
N LYS A 449 11.84 47.53 -25.19
CA LYS A 449 10.45 47.37 -25.64
C LYS A 449 10.07 45.91 -25.94
N LYS A 450 10.99 44.96 -25.75
CA LYS A 450 10.76 43.54 -25.98
C LYS A 450 10.35 42.82 -24.70
#